data_AF-A0A7K3Z4T9-F1
#
_entry.id   AF-A0A7K3Z4T9-F1
#
_cell.length_a   1.000
_cell.length_b   1.000
_cell.length_c   1.000
_cell.angle_alpha   90.00
_cell.angle_beta   90.00
_cell.angle_gamma   90.00
#
_symmetry.space_group_name_H-M   'P 1'
#
loop_
_entity.id
_entity.type
_entity.pdbx_description
1 polymer ?
#
loop_
_entity_poly.entity_id
_entity_poly.type
_entity_poly.pdbx_seq_one_letter_code
_entity_poly.pdbx_strand_id
1 'polypeptide(L)'
;MSRSNSLLEKASQFDSNNSIKHEVAITLGSLKDFRQKYRFTENLREIEWLDPDKLFRVNPDETGIFFNLMETVLRPLVQTTINSTNAYRNARLQIKEFKKLLRTVVDDRVSLAQKIDAPWERIGGFGQNMQLALKIIYCFNYEKETLLPIFSVQHLKHFVNRVADMQVWKTKFFSFGQEYEHFTNELLRAKNNLELTKNWSNLYFTRFLYHTYPPPDTESAETAPSTSRRSSFIVTDEQLSLQDFMKLLGVLQKQGKITGEQFRENRDLWTRQPSEREMLVQRLKKLLTP
;
A
#
# COMPACT_ATOMS: atom_id res chain seq x y z
N MET A 1 -13.88 7.41 32.32
CA MET A 1 -13.72 5.98 31.94
C MET A 1 -12.27 5.75 31.56
N SER A 2 -11.63 4.68 32.04
CA SER A 2 -10.28 4.33 31.60
C SER A 2 -10.28 3.99 30.10
N ARG A 3 -9.21 4.32 29.35
CA ARG A 3 -9.08 3.98 27.92
C ARG A 3 -9.24 2.47 27.68
N SER A 4 -8.78 1.65 28.62
CA SER A 4 -8.95 0.19 28.58
C SER A 4 -10.42 -0.25 28.60
N ASN A 5 -11.29 0.46 29.32
CA ASN A 5 -12.72 0.14 29.36
C ASN A 5 -13.41 0.51 28.04
N SER A 6 -13.02 1.63 27.42
CA SER A 6 -13.55 2.04 26.11
C SER A 6 -13.07 1.11 24.98
N LEU A 7 -11.83 0.64 25.05
CA LEU A 7 -11.28 -0.32 24.09
C LEU A 7 -12.00 -1.67 24.17
N LEU A 8 -12.26 -2.17 25.38
CA LEU A 8 -12.96 -3.43 25.62
C LEU A 8 -14.41 -3.39 25.13
N GLU A 9 -15.12 -2.28 25.37
CA GLU A 9 -16.47 -2.07 24.86
C GLU A 9 -16.50 -2.08 23.32
N LYS A 10 -15.64 -1.29 22.68
CA LYS A 10 -15.52 -1.26 21.20
C LYS A 10 -15.14 -2.63 20.63
N ALA A 11 -14.22 -3.35 21.26
CA ALA A 11 -13.82 -4.68 20.83
C ALA A 11 -14.94 -5.72 20.98
N SER A 12 -15.81 -5.58 22.00
CA SER A 12 -16.95 -6.50 22.20
C SER A 12 -18.07 -6.32 21.17
N GLN A 13 -18.19 -5.12 20.60
CA GLN A 13 -19.19 -4.79 19.58
C GLN A 13 -18.67 -4.97 18.15
N PHE A 14 -17.35 -5.14 18.00
CA PHE A 14 -16.70 -5.29 16.70
C PHE A 14 -17.04 -6.62 16.04
N ASP A 15 -17.38 -6.57 14.75
CA ASP A 15 -17.63 -7.73 13.88
C ASP A 15 -18.73 -8.67 14.40
N SER A 16 -19.85 -8.12 14.88
CA SER A 16 -20.98 -8.89 15.42
C SER A 16 -21.58 -9.89 14.43
N ASN A 17 -21.41 -9.68 13.12
CA ASN A 17 -21.84 -10.57 12.05
C ASN A 17 -20.74 -11.55 11.56
N ASN A 18 -19.53 -11.51 12.14
CA ASN A 18 -18.34 -12.29 11.76
C ASN A 18 -17.87 -12.11 10.29
N SER A 19 -18.31 -11.07 9.59
CA SER A 19 -17.92 -10.81 8.21
C SER A 19 -16.42 -10.54 8.06
N ILE A 20 -15.85 -9.73 8.96
CA ILE A 20 -14.42 -9.37 8.93
C ILE A 20 -13.58 -10.58 9.29
N LYS A 21 -14.02 -11.39 10.26
CA LYS A 21 -13.36 -12.64 10.63
C LYS A 21 -13.29 -13.62 9.46
N HIS A 22 -14.35 -13.71 8.65
CA HIS A 22 -14.35 -14.53 7.44
C HIS A 22 -13.37 -14.01 6.38
N GLU A 23 -13.36 -12.70 6.09
CA GLU A 23 -12.38 -12.09 5.18
C GLU A 23 -10.93 -12.29 5.63
N VAL A 24 -10.68 -12.17 6.94
CA VAL A 24 -9.37 -12.40 7.54
C VAL A 24 -8.94 -13.84 7.32
N ALA A 25 -9.84 -14.82 7.49
CA ALA A 25 -9.52 -16.23 7.25
C ALA A 25 -9.15 -16.49 5.78
N ILE A 26 -9.89 -15.93 4.82
CA ILE A 26 -9.58 -16.02 3.38
C ILE A 26 -8.22 -15.41 3.08
N THR A 27 -7.95 -14.22 3.63
CA THR A 27 -6.69 -13.51 3.42
C THR A 27 -5.50 -14.26 4.00
N LEU A 28 -5.65 -14.85 5.20
CA LEU A 28 -4.63 -15.70 5.80
C LEU A 28 -4.37 -16.98 4.99
N GLY A 29 -5.43 -17.59 4.41
CA GLY A 29 -5.29 -18.69 3.45
C GLY A 29 -4.45 -18.27 2.24
N SER A 30 -4.74 -17.10 1.68
CA SER A 30 -4.04 -16.57 0.49
C SER A 30 -2.56 -16.24 0.79
N LEU A 31 -2.27 -15.74 1.99
CA LEU A 31 -0.90 -15.53 2.48
C LEU A 31 -0.15 -16.87 2.60
N LYS A 32 -0.81 -17.92 3.10
CA LYS A 32 -0.24 -19.28 3.14
C LYS A 32 0.10 -19.78 1.74
N ASP A 33 -0.80 -19.62 0.78
CA ASP A 33 -0.57 -20.04 -0.61
C ASP A 33 0.61 -19.29 -1.25
N PHE A 34 0.72 -17.98 -0.97
CA PHE A 34 1.87 -17.17 -1.40
C PHE A 34 3.19 -17.72 -0.84
N ARG A 35 3.23 -18.06 0.46
CA ARG A 35 4.41 -18.62 1.14
C ARG A 35 4.78 -20.00 0.62
N GLN A 36 3.79 -20.83 0.31
CA GLN A 36 4.02 -22.15 -0.28
C GLN A 36 4.63 -22.03 -1.68
N LYS A 37 4.26 -21.00 -2.44
CA LYS A 37 4.83 -20.74 -3.77
C LYS A 37 6.22 -20.12 -3.73
N TYR A 38 6.50 -19.30 -2.72
CA TYR A 38 7.79 -18.63 -2.52
C TYR A 38 8.34 -18.99 -1.13
N ARG A 39 8.97 -20.17 -1.02
CA ARG A 39 9.41 -20.75 0.26
C ARG A 39 10.73 -20.18 0.74
N PHE A 40 10.88 -18.87 0.65
CA PHE A 40 12.15 -18.18 0.84
C PHE A 40 12.67 -18.23 2.28
N THR A 41 11.79 -18.35 3.27
CA THR A 41 12.19 -18.53 4.68
C THR A 41 12.62 -19.97 4.96
N GLU A 42 11.99 -20.96 4.31
CA GLU A 42 12.34 -22.38 4.50
C GLU A 42 13.60 -22.75 3.70
N ASN A 43 13.79 -22.12 2.54
CA ASN A 43 14.88 -22.40 1.63
C ASN A 43 15.38 -21.12 0.94
N LEU A 44 16.41 -20.50 1.52
CA LEU A 44 17.04 -19.29 0.97
C LEU A 44 17.53 -19.46 -0.48
N ARG A 45 17.88 -20.69 -0.91
CA ARG A 45 18.33 -20.94 -2.29
C ARG A 45 17.22 -20.69 -3.31
N GLU A 46 15.96 -20.73 -2.91
CA GLU A 46 14.83 -20.42 -3.80
C GLU A 46 14.81 -18.96 -4.25
N ILE A 47 15.42 -18.05 -3.48
CA ILE A 47 15.61 -16.67 -3.89
C ILE A 47 16.50 -16.60 -5.14
N GLU A 48 17.50 -17.50 -5.28
CA GLU A 48 18.36 -17.52 -6.47
C GLU A 48 17.60 -17.92 -7.73
N TRP A 49 16.58 -18.76 -7.59
CA TRP A 49 15.69 -19.20 -8.69
C TRP A 49 14.55 -18.21 -8.99
N LEU A 50 14.54 -17.04 -8.34
CA LEU A 50 13.66 -15.95 -8.68
C LEU A 50 14.17 -15.29 -9.98
N ASP A 51 13.46 -15.59 -11.06
CA ASP A 51 13.74 -15.09 -12.40
C ASP A 51 13.14 -13.68 -12.59
N PRO A 52 13.79 -12.76 -13.33
CA PRO A 52 13.27 -11.42 -13.60
C PRO A 52 11.83 -11.41 -14.15
N ASP A 53 11.45 -12.37 -15.00
CA ASP A 53 10.11 -12.40 -15.59
C ASP A 53 9.02 -12.85 -14.59
N LYS A 54 9.42 -13.44 -13.45
CA LYS A 54 8.50 -13.64 -12.31
C LYS A 54 8.18 -12.33 -11.60
N LEU A 55 9.03 -11.30 -11.71
CA LEU A 55 8.78 -9.97 -11.16
C LEU A 55 8.02 -9.10 -12.16
N PHE A 56 8.47 -9.07 -13.41
CA PHE A 56 7.85 -8.27 -14.45
C PHE A 56 8.21 -8.82 -15.83
N ARG A 57 7.21 -9.01 -16.70
CA ARG A 57 7.42 -9.50 -18.07
C ARG A 57 7.51 -8.31 -19.01
N VAL A 58 8.48 -8.35 -19.92
CA VAL A 58 8.69 -7.25 -20.90
C VAL A 58 7.78 -7.41 -22.11
N ASN A 59 7.52 -8.65 -22.51
CA ASN A 59 6.67 -8.99 -23.66
C ASN A 59 5.75 -10.18 -23.30
N PRO A 60 4.46 -9.94 -22.98
CA PRO A 60 3.81 -8.63 -22.88
C PRO A 60 4.30 -7.82 -21.67
N ASP A 61 4.11 -6.50 -21.70
CA ASP A 61 4.47 -5.55 -20.63
C ASP A 61 3.50 -5.71 -19.45
N GLU A 62 3.73 -6.73 -18.61
CA GLU A 62 2.80 -7.13 -17.56
C GLU A 62 3.48 -7.43 -16.22
N THR A 63 2.72 -7.24 -15.13
CA THR A 63 3.16 -7.57 -13.78
C THR A 63 3.44 -9.07 -13.67
N GLY A 64 4.65 -9.42 -13.22
CA GLY A 64 5.02 -10.81 -13.04
C GLY A 64 4.25 -11.47 -11.89
N ILE A 65 4.24 -12.80 -11.90
CA ILE A 65 3.48 -13.63 -10.97
C ILE A 65 3.77 -13.28 -9.50
N PHE A 66 4.99 -12.88 -9.16
CA PHE A 66 5.38 -12.52 -7.79
C PHE A 66 4.58 -11.32 -7.27
N PHE A 67 4.66 -10.18 -7.95
CA PHE A 67 3.97 -8.97 -7.52
C PHE A 67 2.46 -9.07 -7.73
N ASN A 68 2.01 -9.77 -8.78
CA ASN A 68 0.57 -9.99 -9.01
C ASN A 68 -0.08 -10.77 -7.86
N LEU A 69 0.57 -11.84 -7.39
CA LEU A 69 0.07 -12.59 -6.23
C LEU A 69 0.11 -11.77 -4.96
N MET A 70 1.21 -11.06 -4.70
CA MET A 70 1.32 -10.19 -3.53
C MET A 70 0.24 -9.09 -3.52
N GLU A 71 -0.01 -8.43 -4.65
CA GLU A 71 -1.11 -7.45 -4.76
C GLU A 71 -2.47 -8.09 -4.55
N THR A 72 -2.71 -9.28 -5.08
CA THR A 72 -3.98 -10.00 -4.92
C THR A 72 -4.21 -10.39 -3.45
N VAL A 73 -3.19 -10.95 -2.80
CA VAL A 73 -3.22 -11.36 -1.40
C VAL A 73 -3.45 -10.17 -0.46
N LEU A 74 -2.82 -9.03 -0.76
CA LEU A 74 -2.89 -7.84 0.10
C LEU A 74 -4.00 -6.86 -0.31
N ARG A 75 -4.72 -7.11 -1.41
CA ARG A 75 -5.84 -6.28 -1.88
C ARG A 75 -6.88 -6.03 -0.78
N PRO A 76 -7.30 -7.04 0.02
CA PRO A 76 -8.24 -6.79 1.11
C PRO A 76 -7.66 -5.83 2.15
N LEU A 77 -6.34 -5.83 2.35
CA LEU A 77 -5.65 -5.14 3.45
C LEU A 77 -5.30 -3.69 3.13
N VAL A 78 -5.27 -3.31 1.85
CA VAL A 78 -4.74 -2.01 1.41
C VAL A 78 -5.45 -1.56 0.13
N GLN A 79 -6.23 -0.49 0.22
CA GLN A 79 -6.87 0.15 -0.95
C GLN A 79 -5.88 0.90 -1.86
N THR A 80 -4.61 1.09 -1.44
CA THR A 80 -3.61 1.72 -2.31
C THR A 80 -3.11 0.74 -3.38
N THR A 81 -3.71 0.87 -4.56
CA THR A 81 -3.13 0.43 -5.83
C THR A 81 -1.75 1.06 -5.97
N ILE A 82 -0.73 0.25 -6.24
CA ILE A 82 0.55 0.78 -6.68
C ILE A 82 0.31 1.31 -8.09
N ASN A 83 0.01 2.61 -8.20
CA ASN A 83 -0.38 3.28 -9.45
C ASN A 83 0.73 3.31 -10.51
N SER A 84 1.90 2.73 -10.23
CA SER A 84 3.01 2.64 -11.18
C SER A 84 3.71 1.29 -11.11
N THR A 85 3.61 0.51 -12.19
CA THR A 85 4.38 -0.72 -12.40
C THR A 85 5.89 -0.49 -12.56
N ASN A 86 6.35 0.78 -12.52
CA ASN A 86 7.76 1.13 -12.61
C ASN A 86 8.60 0.52 -11.48
N ALA A 87 8.05 0.41 -10.27
CA ALA A 87 8.75 -0.28 -9.19
C ALA A 87 9.05 -1.74 -9.56
N TYR A 88 8.11 -2.43 -10.21
CA TYR A 88 8.28 -3.83 -10.63
C TYR A 88 9.28 -3.97 -11.77
N ARG A 89 9.24 -3.05 -12.76
CA ARG A 89 10.25 -2.97 -13.81
C ARG A 89 11.65 -2.72 -13.24
N ASN A 90 11.78 -1.83 -12.26
CA ASN A 90 13.05 -1.55 -11.62
C ASN A 90 13.56 -2.73 -10.79
N ALA A 91 12.70 -3.42 -10.05
CA ALA A 91 13.06 -4.64 -9.33
C ALA A 91 13.54 -5.75 -10.28
N ARG A 92 12.92 -5.87 -11.46
CA ARG A 92 13.37 -6.76 -12.54
C ARG A 92 14.77 -6.39 -13.02
N LEU A 93 15.00 -5.12 -13.39
CA LEU A 93 16.29 -4.63 -13.88
C LEU A 93 17.39 -4.77 -12.82
N GLN A 94 17.03 -4.60 -11.55
CA GLN A 94 17.93 -4.66 -10.40
C GLN A 94 17.76 -5.95 -9.58
N ILE A 95 17.51 -7.08 -10.25
CA ILE A 95 17.17 -8.36 -9.61
C ILE A 95 18.18 -8.79 -8.53
N LYS A 96 19.47 -8.48 -8.71
CA LYS A 96 20.52 -8.82 -7.73
C LYS A 96 20.32 -8.09 -6.41
N GLU A 97 20.03 -6.80 -6.45
CA GLU A 97 19.73 -6.00 -5.25
C GLU A 97 18.40 -6.45 -4.64
N PHE A 98 17.39 -6.75 -5.48
CA PHE A 98 16.11 -7.26 -5.00
C PHE A 98 16.26 -8.59 -4.25
N LYS A 99 17.03 -9.54 -4.78
CA LYS A 99 17.35 -10.81 -4.11
C LYS A 99 18.08 -10.58 -2.78
N LYS A 100 19.01 -9.63 -2.73
CA LYS A 100 19.71 -9.27 -1.48
C LYS A 100 18.74 -8.76 -0.43
N LEU A 101 17.79 -7.89 -0.81
CA LEU A 101 16.74 -7.39 0.09
C LEU A 101 15.83 -8.53 0.56
N LEU A 102 15.42 -9.44 -0.33
CA LEU A 102 14.63 -10.62 0.05
C LEU A 102 15.35 -11.47 1.10
N ARG A 103 16.67 -11.69 0.95
CA ARG A 103 17.47 -12.42 1.97
C ARG A 103 17.40 -11.72 3.33
N THR A 104 17.54 -10.40 3.36
CA THR A 104 17.37 -9.61 4.60
C THR A 104 15.96 -9.76 5.18
N VAL A 105 14.92 -9.72 4.34
CA VAL A 105 13.51 -9.81 4.77
C VAL A 105 13.21 -11.14 5.46
N VAL A 106 13.74 -12.24 4.93
CA VAL A 106 13.46 -13.59 5.45
C VAL A 106 14.42 -14.05 6.53
N ASP A 107 15.53 -13.33 6.77
CA ASP A 107 16.49 -13.67 7.82
C ASP A 107 15.88 -13.44 9.22
N ASP A 108 15.89 -14.48 10.05
CA ASP A 108 15.37 -14.46 11.42
C ASP A 108 16.27 -13.71 12.40
N ARG A 109 17.55 -13.51 12.04
CA ARG A 109 18.53 -12.81 12.88
C ARG A 109 18.43 -11.28 12.75
N VAL A 110 17.72 -10.81 11.73
CA VAL A 110 17.56 -9.39 11.43
C VAL A 110 16.27 -8.90 12.08
N SER A 111 16.34 -7.79 12.82
CA SER A 111 15.16 -7.20 13.47
C SER A 111 14.17 -6.62 12.46
N LEU A 112 12.93 -6.34 12.89
CA LEU A 112 11.94 -5.70 12.01
C LEU A 112 12.43 -4.31 11.59
N ALA A 113 13.00 -3.54 12.52
CA ALA A 113 13.60 -2.24 12.21
C ALA A 113 14.68 -2.35 11.12
N GLN A 114 15.60 -3.30 11.25
CA GLN A 114 16.68 -3.51 10.27
C GLN A 114 16.16 -3.97 8.89
N LYS A 115 15.06 -4.75 8.85
CA LYS A 115 14.41 -5.13 7.58
C LYS A 115 13.79 -3.93 6.87
N ILE A 116 13.20 -3.02 7.64
CA ILE A 116 12.56 -1.81 7.13
C ILE A 116 13.62 -0.78 6.68
N ASP A 117 14.69 -0.61 7.46
CA ASP A 117 15.79 0.31 7.15
C ASP A 117 16.82 -0.28 6.16
N ALA A 118 16.56 -1.46 5.62
CA ALA A 118 17.36 -2.01 4.52
C ALA A 118 17.34 -1.03 3.32
N PRO A 119 18.35 -1.06 2.44
CA PRO A 119 18.53 -0.04 1.40
C PRO A 119 17.56 -0.22 0.21
N TRP A 120 16.25 -0.12 0.48
CA TRP A 120 15.16 -0.26 -0.47
C TRP A 120 15.19 0.82 -1.55
N GLU A 121 15.70 2.01 -1.23
CA GLU A 121 15.85 3.17 -2.12
C GLU A 121 16.77 2.91 -3.32
N ARG A 122 17.64 1.89 -3.25
CA ARG A 122 18.47 1.48 -4.40
C ARG A 122 17.61 1.04 -5.58
N ILE A 123 16.44 0.47 -5.32
CA ILE A 123 15.48 0.10 -6.35
C ILE A 123 14.47 1.25 -6.51
N GLY A 124 14.52 1.90 -7.68
CA GLY A 124 13.63 3.03 -7.97
C GLY A 124 12.16 2.68 -7.75
N GLY A 125 11.45 3.49 -6.96
CA GLY A 125 10.04 3.29 -6.60
C GLY A 125 9.80 2.57 -5.28
N PHE A 126 10.81 1.95 -4.66
CA PHE A 126 10.66 1.30 -3.35
C PHE A 126 10.86 2.26 -2.17
N GLY A 127 11.75 3.26 -2.30
CA GLY A 127 12.08 4.19 -1.20
C GLY A 127 11.10 5.35 -0.99
N GLN A 128 10.21 5.67 -1.95
CA GLN A 128 9.39 6.90 -1.87
C GLN A 128 8.24 6.82 -0.86
N ASN A 129 7.64 5.64 -0.64
CA ASN A 129 6.52 5.46 0.28
C ASN A 129 6.72 4.27 1.23
N MET A 130 7.79 3.47 1.07
CA MET A 130 8.06 2.22 1.79
C MET A 130 6.92 1.19 1.84
N GLN A 131 5.71 1.48 1.34
CA GLN A 131 4.53 0.61 1.39
C GLN A 131 4.82 -0.72 0.70
N LEU A 132 5.45 -0.70 -0.47
CA LEU A 132 5.82 -1.93 -1.17
C LEU A 132 6.84 -2.76 -0.38
N ALA A 133 7.84 -2.13 0.23
CA ALA A 133 8.80 -2.80 1.10
C ALA A 133 8.10 -3.44 2.32
N LEU A 134 7.23 -2.69 3.00
CA LEU A 134 6.48 -3.17 4.15
C LEU A 134 5.50 -4.31 3.79
N LYS A 135 4.86 -4.25 2.61
CA LYS A 135 4.02 -5.32 2.06
C LYS A 135 4.82 -6.61 1.86
N ILE A 136 6.01 -6.51 1.26
CA ILE A 136 6.92 -7.66 1.08
C ILE A 136 7.36 -8.21 2.44
N ILE A 137 7.78 -7.34 3.36
CA ILE A 137 8.18 -7.74 4.72
C ILE A 137 7.04 -8.51 5.41
N TYR A 138 5.82 -7.98 5.34
CA TYR A 138 4.63 -8.59 5.91
C TYR A 138 4.36 -9.97 5.31
N CYS A 139 4.35 -10.09 3.98
CA CYS A 139 4.07 -11.35 3.29
C CYS A 139 5.00 -12.49 3.74
N PHE A 140 6.25 -12.20 4.07
CA PHE A 140 7.22 -13.22 4.49
C PHE A 140 7.36 -13.42 6.00
N ASN A 141 6.74 -12.56 6.83
CA ASN A 141 6.93 -12.60 8.27
C ASN A 141 5.61 -12.61 9.07
N TYR A 142 4.44 -12.63 8.44
CA TYR A 142 3.14 -12.53 9.15
C TYR A 142 2.91 -13.61 10.23
N GLU A 143 3.53 -14.78 10.09
CA GLU A 143 3.42 -15.90 11.03
C GLU A 143 4.20 -15.69 12.33
N LYS A 144 5.12 -14.72 12.36
CA LYS A 144 5.95 -14.44 13.54
C LYS A 144 5.20 -13.66 14.62
N GLU A 145 3.99 -13.18 14.33
CA GLU A 145 3.17 -12.35 15.22
C GLU A 145 3.84 -11.06 15.73
N THR A 146 5.02 -10.71 15.21
CA THR A 146 5.79 -9.51 15.60
C THR A 146 5.50 -8.29 14.74
N LEU A 147 4.53 -8.37 13.84
CA LEU A 147 4.23 -7.32 12.88
C LEU A 147 2.74 -7.19 12.60
N LEU A 148 2.31 -5.94 12.37
CA LEU A 148 0.96 -5.59 11.99
C LEU A 148 0.94 -5.15 10.52
N PRO A 149 -0.08 -5.51 9.72
CA PRO A 149 -0.29 -5.05 8.35
C PRO A 149 -0.73 -3.57 8.28
N ILE A 150 0.05 -2.69 8.90
CA ILE A 150 -0.19 -1.25 8.96
C ILE A 150 0.97 -0.56 8.23
N PHE A 151 0.81 -0.33 6.94
CA PHE A 151 1.92 0.11 6.06
C PHE A 151 2.17 1.62 6.07
N SER A 152 1.83 2.29 7.18
CA SER A 152 2.01 3.73 7.39
C SER A 152 2.40 3.99 8.85
N VAL A 153 3.55 4.64 9.05
CA VAL A 153 4.00 5.06 10.40
C VAL A 153 3.02 6.07 11.00
N GLN A 154 2.40 6.91 10.18
CA GLN A 154 1.38 7.86 10.64
C GLN A 154 0.14 7.13 11.18
N HIS A 155 -0.28 6.04 10.52
CA HIS A 155 -1.39 5.20 11.01
C HIS A 155 -1.00 4.47 12.29
N LEU A 156 0.21 3.89 12.36
CA LEU A 156 0.72 3.27 13.59
C LEU A 156 0.67 4.26 14.76
N LYS A 157 1.20 5.47 14.57
CA LYS A 157 1.18 6.54 15.57
C LYS A 157 -0.25 6.94 15.95
N HIS A 158 -1.15 7.05 14.97
CA HIS A 158 -2.57 7.32 15.20
C HIS A 158 -3.16 6.27 16.14
N PHE A 159 -3.02 4.99 15.81
CA PHE A 159 -3.59 3.91 16.61
C PHE A 159 -2.97 3.85 18.01
N VAL A 160 -1.64 3.98 18.14
CA VAL A 160 -0.98 4.02 19.45
C VAL A 160 -1.57 5.11 20.33
N ASN A 161 -1.80 6.31 19.78
CA ASN A 161 -2.41 7.41 20.55
C ASN A 161 -3.85 7.13 21.01
N ARG A 162 -4.56 6.21 20.34
CA ARG A 162 -5.94 5.80 20.66
C ARG A 162 -6.01 4.65 21.65
N VAL A 163 -5.14 3.65 21.51
CA VAL A 163 -5.24 2.38 22.25
C VAL A 163 -4.19 2.20 23.33
N ALA A 164 -3.05 2.90 23.24
CA ALA A 164 -2.03 2.89 24.28
C ALA A 164 -2.18 4.09 25.22
N ASP A 165 -1.76 3.92 26.46
CA ASP A 165 -1.66 5.02 27.41
C ASP A 165 -0.56 5.99 26.97
N MET A 166 -0.85 7.30 27.01
CA MET A 166 0.07 8.35 26.56
C MET A 166 1.35 8.34 27.41
N GLN A 167 2.39 7.66 26.95
CA GLN A 167 3.75 8.08 27.26
C GLN A 167 4.18 9.10 26.22
N VAL A 168 4.90 10.14 26.66
CA VAL A 168 5.60 11.03 25.74
C VAL A 168 6.71 10.21 25.09
N TRP A 169 6.43 9.66 23.91
CA TRP A 169 7.35 8.80 23.19
C TRP A 169 8.54 9.61 22.70
N LYS A 170 9.75 9.29 23.15
CA LYS A 170 10.99 9.91 22.67
C LYS A 170 11.47 9.20 21.40
N THR A 171 10.72 9.30 20.30
CA THR A 171 11.14 8.75 18.98
C THR A 171 12.03 9.70 18.19
N LYS A 172 12.42 10.86 18.74
CA LYS A 172 13.16 11.92 18.04
C LYS A 172 14.45 11.46 17.35
N PHE A 173 15.09 10.40 17.85
CA PHE A 173 16.35 9.87 17.31
C PHE A 173 16.20 8.51 16.63
N PHE A 174 14.97 8.04 16.43
CA PHE A 174 14.73 6.75 15.79
C PHE A 174 14.88 6.88 14.27
N SER A 175 15.46 5.84 13.65
CA SER A 175 15.27 5.61 12.23
C SER A 175 13.81 5.30 11.92
N PHE A 176 13.46 5.31 10.63
CA PHE A 176 12.10 4.98 10.19
C PHE A 176 11.69 3.55 10.64
N GLY A 177 12.59 2.57 10.48
CA GLY A 177 12.37 1.21 10.93
C GLY A 177 12.26 1.08 12.44
N GLN A 178 13.07 1.80 13.22
CA GLN A 178 12.98 1.82 14.68
C GLN A 178 11.66 2.41 15.17
N GLU A 179 11.20 3.50 14.55
CA GLU A 179 9.91 4.11 14.87
C GLU A 179 8.74 3.17 14.53
N TYR A 180 8.79 2.51 13.36
CA TYR A 180 7.80 1.51 12.97
C TYR A 180 7.75 0.33 13.95
N GLU A 181 8.90 -0.26 14.27
CA GLU A 181 9.02 -1.40 15.18
C GLU A 181 8.55 -1.02 16.59
N HIS A 182 8.90 0.17 17.07
CA HIS A 182 8.44 0.67 18.36
C HIS A 182 6.91 0.76 18.44
N PHE A 183 6.26 1.46 17.51
CA PHE A 183 4.80 1.59 17.54
C PHE A 183 4.08 0.26 17.31
N THR A 184 4.65 -0.63 16.47
CA THR A 184 4.13 -1.99 16.30
C THR A 184 4.13 -2.74 17.63
N ASN A 185 5.23 -2.69 18.37
CA ASN A 185 5.35 -3.35 19.67
C ASN A 185 4.37 -2.78 20.71
N GLU A 186 4.15 -1.47 20.75
CA GLU A 186 3.17 -0.88 21.66
C GLU A 186 1.74 -1.33 21.34
N LEU A 187 1.37 -1.42 20.06
CA LEU A 187 0.07 -1.94 19.64
C LEU A 187 -0.10 -3.43 19.97
N LEU A 188 0.95 -4.23 19.78
CA LEU A 188 0.92 -5.65 20.15
C LEU A 188 0.81 -5.84 21.67
N ARG A 189 1.47 -5.01 22.47
CA ARG A 189 1.28 -4.99 23.93
C ARG A 189 -0.16 -4.64 24.29
N ALA A 190 -0.73 -3.59 23.70
CA ALA A 190 -2.12 -3.22 23.93
C ALA A 190 -3.09 -4.36 23.57
N LYS A 191 -2.88 -5.03 22.43
CA LYS A 191 -3.61 -6.23 22.01
C LYS A 191 -3.51 -7.36 23.04
N ASN A 192 -2.32 -7.65 23.53
CA ASN A 192 -2.05 -8.82 24.37
C ASN A 192 -2.41 -8.60 25.85
N ASN A 193 -2.54 -7.34 26.29
CA ASN A 193 -2.96 -7.00 27.66
C ASN A 193 -4.46 -7.18 27.91
N LEU A 194 -5.28 -7.32 26.86
CA LEU A 194 -6.72 -7.54 26.99
C LEU A 194 -7.09 -8.99 26.68
N GLU A 195 -7.82 -9.63 27.60
CA GLU A 195 -8.31 -11.00 27.46
C GLU A 195 -9.09 -11.25 26.17
N LEU A 196 -9.88 -10.27 25.73
CA LEU A 196 -10.69 -10.39 24.51
C LEU A 196 -9.85 -10.41 23.23
N THR A 197 -8.78 -9.60 23.16
CA THR A 197 -8.00 -9.37 21.93
C THR A 197 -6.69 -10.15 21.86
N LYS A 198 -6.21 -10.72 22.99
CA LYS A 198 -4.92 -11.44 23.02
C LYS A 198 -4.83 -12.58 22.01
N ASN A 199 -5.94 -13.29 21.78
CA ASN A 199 -6.03 -14.43 20.85
C ASN A 199 -6.42 -14.02 19.42
N TRP A 200 -6.59 -12.73 19.15
CA TRP A 200 -6.89 -12.26 17.79
C TRP A 200 -5.65 -12.40 16.92
N SER A 201 -5.81 -12.74 15.65
CA SER A 201 -4.71 -12.62 14.69
C SER A 201 -4.33 -11.14 14.54
N ASN A 202 -3.06 -10.87 14.24
CA ASN A 202 -2.58 -9.51 13.97
C ASN A 202 -3.36 -8.84 12.83
N LEU A 203 -3.83 -9.63 11.87
CA LEU A 203 -4.68 -9.18 10.78
C LEU A 203 -6.06 -8.71 11.27
N TYR A 204 -6.72 -9.53 12.09
CA TYR A 204 -8.02 -9.20 12.67
C TYR A 204 -7.95 -8.00 13.60
N PHE A 205 -6.91 -7.95 14.44
CA PHE A 205 -6.66 -6.79 15.29
C PHE A 205 -6.43 -5.51 14.49
N THR A 206 -5.72 -5.59 13.36
CA THR A 206 -5.53 -4.42 12.49
C THR A 206 -6.84 -3.96 11.86
N ARG A 207 -7.70 -4.89 11.41
CA ARG A 207 -9.05 -4.54 10.92
C ARG A 207 -9.87 -3.82 11.97
N PHE A 208 -9.83 -4.31 13.20
CA PHE A 208 -10.47 -3.65 14.33
C PHE A 208 -9.98 -2.21 14.52
N LEU A 209 -8.66 -1.99 14.48
CA LEU A 209 -8.08 -0.66 14.62
C LEU A 209 -8.59 0.31 13.54
N TYR A 210 -8.53 -0.09 12.28
CA TYR A 210 -9.02 0.74 11.17
C TYR A 210 -10.52 1.02 11.23
N HIS A 211 -11.33 0.01 11.57
CA HIS A 211 -12.78 0.17 11.68
C HIS A 211 -13.18 1.08 12.85
N THR A 212 -12.46 0.97 13.98
CA THR A 212 -12.84 1.63 15.23
C THR A 212 -12.25 3.02 15.38
N TYR A 213 -11.10 3.26 14.76
CA TYR A 213 -10.31 4.48 14.85
C TYR A 213 -9.77 4.87 13.46
N PRO A 214 -10.64 5.16 12.48
CA PRO A 214 -10.19 5.46 11.13
C PRO A 214 -9.17 6.61 11.14
N PRO A 215 -7.98 6.43 10.54
CA PRO A 215 -7.03 7.52 10.36
C PRO A 215 -7.65 8.71 9.59
N PRO A 216 -7.16 9.95 9.80
CA PRO A 216 -7.73 11.15 9.16
C PRO A 216 -7.75 11.08 7.63
N ASP A 217 -6.75 10.43 7.04
CA ASP A 217 -6.61 10.31 5.58
C ASP A 217 -7.53 9.23 4.97
N THR A 218 -8.25 8.47 5.81
CA THR A 218 -9.20 7.41 5.40
C THR A 218 -10.68 7.80 5.55
N GLU A 219 -11.00 8.95 6.16
CA GLU A 219 -12.41 9.38 6.39
C GLU A 219 -13.20 9.73 5.11
N SER A 220 -12.56 9.72 3.93
CA SER A 220 -13.22 10.01 2.65
C SER A 220 -13.93 8.80 2.00
N ALA A 221 -13.85 7.59 2.57
CA ALA A 221 -14.35 6.38 1.88
C ALA A 221 -15.53 5.65 2.55
N GLU A 222 -15.79 5.79 3.86
CA GLU A 222 -16.69 4.84 4.56
C GLU A 222 -17.87 5.46 5.34
N THR A 223 -18.08 6.77 5.31
CA THR A 223 -19.26 7.40 5.94
C THR A 223 -19.95 8.42 5.04
N ALA A 224 -20.80 7.92 4.13
CA ALA A 224 -21.95 8.69 3.66
C ALA A 224 -23.12 7.73 3.37
N PRO A 225 -24.16 7.70 4.21
CA PRO A 225 -25.41 7.05 3.84
C PRO A 225 -26.06 7.81 2.68
N SER A 226 -26.64 7.05 1.75
CA SER A 226 -27.43 7.54 0.64
C SER A 226 -28.62 8.38 1.13
N THR A 227 -28.48 9.69 1.05
CA THR A 227 -29.62 10.61 1.03
C THR A 227 -29.38 11.68 0.00
N SER A 228 -30.16 11.63 -1.07
CA SER A 228 -30.43 12.74 -1.95
C SER A 228 -30.88 13.96 -1.13
N ARG A 229 -30.11 15.06 -1.17
CA ARG A 229 -30.59 16.43 -1.39
C ARG A 229 -29.42 17.44 -1.35
N ARG A 230 -29.19 18.03 -2.52
CA ARG A 230 -28.66 19.37 -2.83
C ARG A 230 -28.25 20.21 -1.61
N SER A 231 -26.95 20.49 -1.49
CA SER A 231 -26.48 21.87 -1.34
C SER A 231 -25.09 22.01 -1.97
N SER A 232 -24.98 23.10 -2.70
CA SER A 232 -23.87 23.57 -3.53
C SER A 232 -22.52 23.63 -2.79
N PHE A 233 -21.54 22.89 -3.29
CA PHE A 233 -20.13 23.30 -3.20
C PHE A 233 -19.53 23.20 -4.60
N ILE A 234 -19.16 24.37 -5.10
CA ILE A 234 -18.59 24.59 -6.43
C ILE A 234 -17.22 23.91 -6.47
N VAL A 235 -17.16 22.78 -7.16
CA VAL A 235 -15.91 22.19 -7.65
C VAL A 235 -15.47 23.06 -8.82
N THR A 236 -14.32 23.70 -8.74
CA THR A 236 -13.78 24.48 -9.86
C THR A 236 -13.28 23.53 -10.95
N ASP A 237 -13.68 23.81 -12.21
CA ASP A 237 -13.47 23.02 -13.44
C ASP A 237 -12.01 22.67 -13.78
N GLU A 238 -11.02 23.22 -13.07
CA GLU A 238 -9.61 23.07 -13.43
C GLU A 238 -9.00 21.70 -13.05
N GLN A 239 -9.48 21.04 -11.99
CA GLN A 239 -8.89 19.77 -11.53
C GLN A 239 -9.43 18.53 -12.26
N LEU A 240 -10.51 18.67 -13.03
CA LEU A 240 -11.03 17.63 -13.94
C LEU A 240 -10.33 17.62 -15.31
N SER A 241 -9.48 18.62 -15.60
CA SER A 241 -8.96 18.84 -16.96
C SER A 241 -7.78 17.95 -17.39
N LEU A 242 -6.88 17.57 -16.47
CA LEU A 242 -5.67 16.80 -16.83
C LEU A 242 -5.98 15.34 -17.18
N GLN A 243 -6.90 14.72 -16.47
CA GLN A 243 -7.26 13.33 -16.70
C GLN A 243 -7.92 13.15 -18.08
N ASP A 244 -8.81 14.06 -18.45
CA ASP A 244 -9.45 14.08 -19.77
C ASP A 244 -8.46 14.41 -20.88
N PHE A 245 -7.51 15.30 -20.62
CA PHE A 245 -6.42 15.60 -21.55
C PHE A 245 -5.51 14.39 -21.80
N MET A 246 -5.11 13.67 -20.75
CA MET A 246 -4.29 12.45 -20.88
C MET A 246 -5.04 11.34 -21.62
N LYS A 247 -6.36 11.24 -21.40
CA LYS A 247 -7.21 10.30 -22.13
C LYS A 247 -7.29 10.65 -23.63
N LEU A 248 -7.42 11.94 -23.96
CA LEU A 248 -7.41 12.43 -25.34
C LEU A 248 -6.10 12.09 -26.07
N LEU A 249 -4.95 12.35 -25.43
CA LEU A 249 -3.65 11.99 -26.00
C LEU A 249 -3.49 10.48 -26.20
N GLY A 250 -3.96 9.67 -25.24
CA GLY A 250 -3.94 8.21 -25.34
C GLY A 250 -4.78 7.69 -26.52
N VAL A 251 -5.95 8.28 -26.76
CA VAL A 251 -6.80 7.94 -27.92
C VAL A 251 -6.12 8.30 -29.24
N LEU A 252 -5.55 9.50 -29.34
CA LEU A 252 -4.86 9.97 -30.55
C LEU A 252 -3.63 9.10 -30.88
N GLN A 253 -2.86 8.72 -29.87
CA GLN A 253 -1.70 7.85 -30.05
C GLN A 253 -2.13 6.44 -30.50
N LYS A 254 -3.19 5.89 -29.91
CA LYS A 254 -3.76 4.58 -30.29
C LYS A 254 -4.30 4.58 -31.74
N GLN A 255 -4.79 5.72 -32.22
CA GLN A 255 -5.26 5.90 -33.59
C GLN A 255 -4.13 6.29 -34.57
N GLY A 256 -2.87 6.37 -34.11
CA GLY A 256 -1.73 6.76 -34.94
C GLY A 256 -1.76 8.22 -35.41
N LYS A 257 -2.60 9.07 -34.80
CA LYS A 257 -2.75 10.49 -35.14
C LYS A 257 -1.64 11.36 -34.56
N ILE A 258 -0.97 10.87 -33.51
CA ILE A 258 0.22 11.49 -32.91
C ILE A 258 1.28 10.43 -32.61
N THR A 259 2.56 10.80 -32.68
CA THR A 259 3.68 9.96 -32.28
C THR A 259 3.92 9.99 -30.76
N GLY A 260 4.75 9.08 -30.24
CA GLY A 260 5.14 9.09 -28.82
C GLY A 260 6.03 10.28 -28.42
N GLU A 261 6.60 10.99 -29.38
CA GLU A 261 7.32 12.26 -29.16
C GLU A 261 6.33 13.42 -29.03
N GLN A 262 5.38 13.51 -29.97
CA GLN A 262 4.28 14.48 -29.92
C GLN A 262 3.41 14.31 -28.67
N PHE A 263 3.24 13.09 -28.16
CA PHE A 263 2.56 12.85 -26.87
C PHE A 263 3.26 13.57 -25.72
N ARG A 264 4.60 13.50 -25.66
CA ARG A 264 5.41 14.12 -24.59
C ARG A 264 5.41 15.64 -24.72
N GLU A 265 5.54 16.16 -25.94
CA GLU A 265 5.48 17.60 -26.22
C GLU A 265 4.13 18.21 -25.83
N ASN A 266 3.01 17.57 -26.18
CA ASN A 266 1.68 18.06 -25.82
C ASN A 266 1.43 18.03 -24.30
N ARG A 267 1.98 17.04 -23.59
CA ARG A 267 1.95 16.97 -22.11
C ARG A 267 2.76 18.09 -21.47
N ASP A 268 3.93 18.39 -22.02
CA ASP A 268 4.78 19.47 -21.52
C ASP A 268 4.15 20.84 -21.78
N LEU A 269 3.54 21.06 -22.94
CA LEU A 269 2.77 22.27 -23.25
C LEU A 269 1.60 22.49 -22.28
N TRP A 270 0.84 21.43 -21.98
CA TRP A 270 -0.24 21.47 -20.99
C TRP A 270 0.22 21.90 -19.59
N THR A 271 1.44 21.50 -19.22
CA THR A 271 2.03 21.80 -17.91
C THR A 271 2.61 23.22 -17.86
N ARG A 272 3.24 23.67 -18.95
CA ARG A 272 3.96 24.96 -19.01
C ARG A 272 3.09 26.14 -19.40
N GLN A 273 1.98 25.94 -20.10
CA GLN A 273 1.14 27.02 -20.64
C GLN A 273 -0.34 26.84 -20.25
N PRO A 274 -0.72 27.12 -18.99
CA PRO A 274 -2.10 26.99 -18.53
C PRO A 274 -3.11 27.82 -19.34
N SER A 275 -2.71 28.99 -19.82
CA SER A 275 -3.54 29.91 -20.63
C SER A 275 -3.86 29.40 -22.04
N GLU A 276 -3.13 28.39 -22.54
CA GLU A 276 -3.29 27.85 -23.89
C GLU A 276 -3.96 26.46 -23.92
N ARG A 277 -4.34 25.93 -22.74
CA ARG A 277 -4.88 24.57 -22.60
C ARG A 277 -6.14 24.31 -23.43
N GLU A 278 -7.04 25.30 -23.48
CA GLU A 278 -8.29 25.15 -24.23
C GLU A 278 -8.03 25.09 -25.75
N MET A 279 -7.14 25.95 -26.27
CA MET A 279 -6.72 25.92 -27.66
C MET A 279 -5.99 24.62 -28.01
N LEU A 280 -5.15 24.12 -27.10
CA LEU A 280 -4.44 22.86 -27.25
C LEU A 280 -5.43 21.68 -27.35
N VAL A 281 -6.44 21.64 -26.48
CA VAL A 281 -7.49 20.61 -26.51
C VAL A 281 -8.31 20.70 -27.79
N GLN A 282 -8.70 21.90 -28.23
CA GLN A 282 -9.44 22.07 -29.48
C GLN A 282 -8.61 21.61 -30.70
N ARG A 283 -7.31 21.94 -30.74
CA ARG A 283 -6.40 21.48 -31.80
C ARG A 283 -6.30 19.96 -31.85
N LEU A 284 -6.17 19.31 -30.70
CA LEU A 284 -6.07 17.85 -30.60
C LEU A 284 -7.40 17.15 -30.90
N LYS A 285 -8.54 17.73 -30.49
CA LYS A 285 -9.87 17.21 -30.84
C LYS A 285 -10.13 17.26 -32.35
N LYS A 286 -9.61 18.26 -33.08
CA LYS A 286 -9.71 18.31 -34.55
C LYS A 286 -9.00 17.15 -35.25
N LEU A 287 -8.02 16.50 -34.60
CA LEU A 287 -7.36 15.30 -35.14
C LEU A 287 -8.20 14.03 -35.00
N LEU A 288 -9.27 14.06 -34.18
CA LEU A 288 -10.24 12.97 -34.02
C LEU A 288 -11.39 13.03 -35.03
N THR A 289 -11.65 14.21 -35.59
CA THR A 289 -12.66 14.39 -36.64
C THR A 289 -12.06 13.97 -38.00
N PRO A 290 -12.78 13.20 -38.83
CA PRO A 290 -12.30 12.80 -40.16
C PRO A 290 -12.02 13.96 -41.09
#